data_AF-A0A7S3H056-F1
#
_entry.id   AF-A0A7S3H056-F1
#
_cell.length_a   1.000
_cell.length_b   1.000
_cell.length_c   1.000
_cell.angle_alpha   90.00
_cell.angle_beta   90.00
_cell.angle_gamma   90.00
#
_symmetry.space_group_name_H-M   'P 1'
#
loop_
_entity.id
_entity.type
_entity.pdbx_description
1 polymer ?
#
loop_
_entity_poly.entity_id
_entity_poly.type
_entity_poly.pdbx_seq_one_letter_code
_entity_poly.pdbx_strand_id
1 'polypeptide(L)'
;ATAGPFYNRGSGEQAVTGAWQEDPAVIARAPGGDLLSDLEIHLCSQVPMMPLHYLAAKDSLVREAYRNGSLTQDGVKRLLKFDADGAEKIYDFFVKEMLINEPPRRDGARL
;
A
#
# COMPACT_ATOMS: atom_id res chain seq x y z
N ALA A 1 18.73 -26.53 1.61
CA ALA A 1 19.11 -25.14 1.95
C ALA A 1 17.99 -24.24 1.45
N THR A 2 17.11 -23.80 2.34
CA THR A 2 15.99 -22.91 2.00
C THR A 2 16.57 -21.53 1.74
N ALA A 3 16.58 -21.09 0.48
CA ALA A 3 16.93 -19.72 0.13
C ALA A 3 15.82 -18.82 0.69
N GLY A 4 16.11 -18.12 1.79
CA GLY A 4 15.22 -17.05 2.27
C GLY A 4 15.17 -15.91 1.26
N PRO A 5 14.08 -15.11 1.24
CA PRO A 5 13.99 -13.96 0.36
C PRO A 5 15.13 -13.00 0.74
N PHE A 6 15.99 -12.74 -0.24
CA PHE A 6 17.10 -11.81 -0.09
C PHE A 6 16.55 -10.40 0.11
N TYR A 7 16.50 -9.92 1.36
CA TYR A 7 16.49 -8.48 1.61
C TYR A 7 17.88 -7.93 1.31
N ASN A 8 18.15 -7.73 0.02
CA ASN A 8 19.40 -7.14 -0.41
C ASN A 8 19.37 -5.64 -0.07
N ARG A 9 20.30 -5.29 0.81
CA ARG A 9 20.65 -3.93 1.19
C ARG A 9 21.28 -3.25 -0.03
N GLY A 10 20.50 -2.42 -0.74
CA GLY A 10 21.05 -1.46 -1.70
C GLY A 10 20.24 -1.34 -2.98
N SER A 11 19.70 -0.15 -3.20
CA SER A 11 19.53 0.50 -4.51
C SER A 11 18.67 -0.21 -5.57
N GLY A 12 17.50 0.38 -5.82
CA GLY A 12 16.84 0.33 -7.14
C GLY A 12 15.80 -0.78 -7.28
N GLU A 13 14.53 -0.39 -7.15
CA GLU A 13 13.44 -0.76 -8.06
C GLU A 13 13.59 -2.13 -8.74
N GLN A 14 13.21 -3.20 -8.04
CA GLN A 14 13.04 -4.51 -8.66
C GLN A 14 11.55 -4.83 -8.68
N ALA A 15 10.98 -4.74 -9.88
CA ALA A 15 9.68 -5.31 -10.20
C ALA A 15 9.79 -6.81 -10.00
N VAL A 16 8.94 -7.31 -9.14
CA VAL A 16 9.14 -8.62 -8.56
C VAL A 16 7.98 -9.49 -8.99
N THR A 17 8.28 -10.32 -9.96
CA THR A 17 7.33 -11.07 -10.78
C THR A 17 6.94 -12.44 -10.17
N GLY A 18 7.03 -12.56 -8.84
CA GLY A 18 6.63 -13.76 -8.07
C GLY A 18 5.44 -13.46 -7.14
N ALA A 19 4.76 -14.50 -6.67
CA ALA A 19 3.73 -14.37 -5.64
C ALA A 19 4.37 -13.88 -4.33
N TRP A 20 4.24 -12.59 -4.03
CA TRP A 20 4.75 -11.98 -2.80
C TRP A 20 3.98 -12.49 -1.61
N GLN A 21 4.71 -13.06 -0.65
CA GLN A 21 4.13 -13.45 0.61
C GLN A 21 5.23 -13.44 1.68
N GLU A 22 5.23 -12.38 2.49
CA GLU A 22 6.17 -12.19 3.58
C GLU A 22 5.51 -12.48 4.92
N ASP A 23 6.29 -12.82 5.94
CA ASP A 23 5.75 -13.03 7.27
C ASP A 23 5.43 -11.67 7.93
N PRO A 24 4.20 -11.47 8.47
CA PRO A 24 3.82 -10.20 9.07
C PRO A 24 4.71 -9.82 10.26
N ALA A 25 5.29 -10.78 10.98
CA ALA A 25 6.24 -10.47 12.06
C ALA A 25 7.57 -9.94 11.53
N VAL A 26 7.99 -10.31 10.31
CA VAL A 26 9.15 -9.72 9.63
C VAL A 26 8.86 -8.27 9.25
N ILE A 27 7.67 -7.99 8.69
CA ILE A 27 7.23 -6.65 8.34
C ILE A 27 7.15 -5.74 9.59
N ALA A 28 6.57 -6.23 10.69
CA ALA A 28 6.46 -5.49 11.95
C ALA A 28 7.84 -5.14 12.55
N ARG A 29 8.83 -6.02 12.38
CA ARG A 29 10.21 -5.83 12.85
C ARG A 29 11.08 -5.00 11.91
N ALA A 30 10.63 -4.76 10.68
CA ALA A 30 11.37 -3.96 9.72
C ALA A 30 11.35 -2.47 10.12
N PRO A 31 12.32 -1.68 9.64
CA PRO A 31 12.33 -0.24 9.90
C PRO A 31 11.03 0.41 9.46
N GLY A 32 10.41 1.19 10.36
CA GLY A 32 9.11 1.80 10.14
C GLY A 32 7.90 0.91 10.46
N GLY A 33 8.07 -0.39 10.71
CA GLY A 33 6.99 -1.33 11.02
C GLY A 33 6.19 -0.97 12.27
N ASP A 34 6.84 -0.42 13.29
CA ASP A 34 6.21 0.07 14.53
C ASP A 34 5.21 1.23 14.30
N LEU A 35 5.30 1.91 13.15
CA LEU A 35 4.41 3.01 12.78
C LEU A 35 3.18 2.55 11.98
N LEU A 36 3.12 1.27 11.62
CA LEU A 36 2.02 0.68 10.86
C LEU A 36 1.03 0.00 11.81
N SER A 37 -0.25 0.11 11.48
CA SER A 37 -1.31 -0.71 12.08
C SER A 37 -1.17 -2.18 11.66
N ASP A 38 -1.72 -3.11 12.44
CA ASP A 38 -1.79 -4.54 12.11
C ASP A 38 -2.39 -4.79 10.70
N LEU A 39 -3.35 -3.95 10.29
CA LEU A 39 -3.95 -4.00 8.96
C LEU A 39 -2.97 -3.59 7.86
N GLU A 40 -2.16 -2.56 8.11
CA GLU A 40 -1.13 -2.07 7.17
C GLU A 40 0.04 -3.07 7.09
N ILE A 41 0.40 -3.69 8.21
CA ILE A 41 1.38 -4.79 8.28
C ILE A 41 0.90 -5.98 7.44
N HIS A 42 -0.38 -6.34 7.55
CA HIS A 42 -0.97 -7.40 6.74
C HIS A 42 -0.96 -7.06 5.24
N LEU A 43 -1.28 -5.82 4.86
CA LEU A 43 -1.19 -5.37 3.47
C LEU A 43 0.24 -5.50 2.92
N CYS A 44 1.24 -5.03 3.69
CA CYS A 44 2.65 -5.11 3.31
C CYS A 44 3.18 -6.56 3.25
N SER A 45 2.50 -7.52 3.89
CA SER A 45 2.84 -8.95 3.77
C SER A 45 2.40 -9.56 2.44
N GLN A 46 1.38 -8.98 1.79
CA GLN A 46 0.78 -9.47 0.53
C GLN A 46 1.30 -8.74 -0.71
N VAL A 47 1.97 -7.60 -0.53
CA VAL A 47 2.45 -6.72 -1.60
C VAL A 47 3.94 -6.48 -1.39
N PRO A 48 4.76 -6.42 -2.46
CA PRO A 48 6.21 -6.15 -2.36
C PRO A 48 6.56 -4.74 -1.87
N MET A 49 6.21 -4.40 -0.63
CA MET A 49 6.41 -3.08 -0.08
C MET A 49 6.87 -3.15 1.36
N MET A 50 8.04 -2.57 1.61
CA MET A 50 8.57 -2.45 2.98
C MET A 50 7.92 -1.27 3.73
N PRO A 51 7.81 -1.32 5.07
CA PRO A 51 7.09 -0.30 5.84
C PRO A 51 7.55 1.15 5.59
N LEU A 52 8.86 1.41 5.51
CA LEU A 52 9.36 2.75 5.15
C LEU A 52 8.91 3.21 3.76
N HIS A 53 8.92 2.31 2.77
CA HIS A 53 8.43 2.63 1.43
C HIS A 53 6.91 2.83 1.45
N TYR A 54 6.19 2.05 2.24
CA TYR A 54 4.75 2.21 2.46
C TYR A 54 4.39 3.57 3.02
N LEU A 55 5.13 4.07 4.00
CA LEU A 55 4.86 5.40 4.57
C LEU A 55 5.03 6.52 3.53
N ALA A 56 6.08 6.45 2.70
CA ALA A 56 6.30 7.41 1.62
C ALA A 56 5.24 7.28 0.51
N ALA A 57 4.87 6.06 0.16
CA ALA A 57 3.80 5.74 -0.78
C ALA A 57 2.46 6.30 -0.29
N LYS A 58 2.11 6.06 0.97
CA LYS A 58 0.89 6.53 1.64
C LYS A 58 0.76 8.05 1.56
N ASP A 59 1.80 8.79 1.93
CA ASP A 59 1.81 10.25 1.82
C ASP A 59 1.60 10.71 0.36
N SER A 60 2.23 10.04 -0.60
CA SER A 60 2.08 10.34 -2.02
C SER A 60 0.65 10.08 -2.53
N LEU A 61 0.05 8.94 -2.15
CA LEU A 61 -1.32 8.57 -2.51
C LEU A 61 -2.35 9.52 -1.92
N VAL A 62 -2.20 9.88 -0.64
CA VAL A 62 -3.10 10.82 0.05
C VAL A 62 -3.02 12.20 -0.60
N ARG A 63 -1.81 12.68 -0.89
CA ARG A 63 -1.62 13.97 -1.60
C ARG A 63 -2.20 13.95 -3.00
N GLU A 64 -2.08 12.85 -3.72
CA GLU A 64 -2.68 12.71 -5.06
C GLU A 64 -4.21 12.71 -4.97
N ALA A 65 -4.78 11.96 -4.05
CA ALA A 65 -6.22 11.93 -3.86
C ALA A 65 -6.77 13.30 -3.44
N TYR A 66 -6.05 14.02 -2.58
CA TYR A 66 -6.38 15.39 -2.22
C TYR A 66 -6.33 16.34 -3.42
N ARG A 67 -5.33 16.19 -4.31
CA ARG A 67 -5.19 17.01 -5.52
C ARG A 67 -6.25 16.73 -6.58
N ASN A 68 -6.56 15.46 -6.79
CA ASN A 68 -7.51 15.02 -7.83
C ASN A 68 -8.96 14.92 -7.31
N GLY A 69 -9.18 15.08 -6.00
CA GLY A 69 -10.46 14.88 -5.32
C GLY A 69 -10.89 13.42 -5.18
N SER A 70 -10.15 12.48 -5.77
CA SER A 70 -10.36 11.04 -5.64
C SER A 70 -9.07 10.29 -5.92
N LEU A 71 -8.91 9.13 -5.28
CA LEU A 71 -7.88 8.16 -5.66
C LEU A 71 -8.42 7.28 -6.79
N THR A 72 -7.59 6.94 -7.77
CA THR A 72 -7.93 5.99 -8.85
C THR A 72 -6.90 4.88 -8.92
N GLN A 73 -7.29 3.68 -9.36
CA GLN A 73 -6.37 2.55 -9.54
C GLN A 73 -5.19 2.91 -10.47
N ASP A 74 -5.44 3.64 -11.56
CA ASP A 74 -4.40 4.13 -12.45
C ASP A 74 -3.45 5.12 -11.78
N GLY A 75 -3.95 5.98 -10.88
CA GLY A 75 -3.14 6.85 -10.05
C GLY A 75 -2.19 6.06 -9.14
N VAL A 76 -2.71 5.02 -8.49
CA VAL A 76 -1.91 4.11 -7.65
C VAL A 76 -0.83 3.40 -8.47
N LYS A 77 -1.19 2.82 -9.63
CA LYS A 77 -0.24 2.16 -10.54
C LYS A 77 0.88 3.10 -10.98
N ARG A 78 0.54 4.33 -11.38
CA ARG A 78 1.53 5.33 -11.81
C ARG A 78 2.46 5.76 -10.67
N LEU A 79 1.91 5.99 -9.48
CA LEU A 79 2.70 6.50 -8.34
C LEU A 79 3.62 5.43 -7.75
N LEU A 80 3.16 4.19 -7.69
CA LEU A 80 3.86 3.12 -6.98
C LEU A 80 4.57 2.12 -7.91
N LYS A 81 4.37 2.23 -9.22
CA LYS A 81 4.94 1.33 -10.23
C LYS A 81 4.65 -0.16 -9.94
N PHE A 82 3.52 -0.46 -9.30
CA PHE A 82 3.09 -1.85 -9.08
C PHE A 82 2.43 -2.44 -10.32
N ASP A 83 2.47 -3.77 -10.37
CA ASP A 83 1.56 -4.57 -11.17
C ASP A 83 0.09 -4.35 -10.79
N ALA A 84 -0.81 -4.65 -11.74
CA ALA A 84 -2.23 -4.36 -11.60
C ALA A 84 -2.86 -5.00 -10.35
N ASP A 85 -2.46 -6.22 -10.00
CA ASP A 85 -2.95 -6.96 -8.83
C ASP A 85 -2.55 -6.30 -7.51
N GLY A 86 -1.28 -5.89 -7.37
CA GLY A 86 -0.80 -5.19 -6.18
C GLY A 86 -1.42 -3.80 -6.03
N ALA A 87 -1.58 -3.09 -7.15
CA ALA A 87 -2.21 -1.77 -7.15
C ALA A 87 -3.71 -1.85 -6.79
N GLU A 88 -4.42 -2.90 -7.21
CA GLU A 88 -5.83 -3.12 -6.84
C GLU A 88 -5.98 -3.34 -5.34
N LYS A 89 -5.15 -4.19 -4.72
CA LYS A 89 -5.15 -4.44 -3.28
C LYS A 89 -4.90 -3.17 -2.47
N ILE A 90 -3.89 -2.38 -2.88
CA ILE A 90 -3.61 -1.09 -2.24
C ILE A 90 -4.79 -0.14 -2.43
N TYR A 91 -5.32 -0.01 -3.64
CA TYR A 91 -6.44 0.87 -3.91
C TYR A 91 -7.66 0.53 -3.04
N ASP A 92 -8.04 -0.75 -2.99
CA ASP A 92 -9.17 -1.23 -2.19
C ASP A 92 -8.97 -0.94 -0.70
N PHE A 93 -7.76 -1.16 -0.18
CA PHE A 93 -7.40 -0.83 1.19
C PHE A 93 -7.58 0.66 1.51
N PHE A 94 -7.04 1.55 0.67
CA PHE A 94 -7.11 3.00 0.91
C PHE A 94 -8.55 3.55 0.77
N VAL A 95 -9.37 2.95 -0.10
CA VAL A 95 -10.78 3.34 -0.23
C VAL A 95 -11.61 2.85 0.96
N LYS A 96 -11.38 1.63 1.44
CA LYS A 96 -12.15 1.04 2.57
C LYS A 96 -11.71 1.55 3.93
N GLU A 97 -10.41 1.60 4.19
CA GLU A 97 -9.85 1.91 5.51
C GLU A 97 -9.61 3.41 5.70
N MET A 98 -9.22 4.13 4.65
CA MET A 98 -8.96 5.58 4.73
C MET A 98 -10.08 6.45 4.12
N LEU A 99 -11.17 5.86 3.63
CA LEU A 99 -12.35 6.55 3.10
C LEU A 99 -12.04 7.63 2.03
N ILE A 100 -10.95 7.47 1.30
CA ILE A 100 -10.40 8.50 0.41
C ILE A 100 -11.29 8.79 -0.82
N ASN A 101 -12.16 7.86 -1.19
CA ASN A 101 -13.08 8.00 -2.33
C ASN A 101 -14.55 7.82 -1.93
N GLU A 102 -14.86 7.85 -0.63
CA GLU A 102 -16.25 7.85 -0.22
C GLU A 102 -16.80 9.25 -0.53
N PRO A 103 -17.81 9.41 -1.42
CA PRO A 103 -18.50 10.68 -1.54
C PRO A 103 -19.01 11.06 -0.14
N PRO A 104 -19.08 12.36 0.24
CA PRO A 104 -19.61 12.75 1.53
C PRO A 104 -20.89 11.99 1.70
N ARG A 105 -20.96 11.14 2.74
CA ARG A 105 -22.14 10.31 2.98
C ARG A 105 -23.30 11.26 2.82
N ARG A 106 -24.09 11.03 1.78
CA ARG A 106 -25.38 11.71 1.60
C ARG A 106 -26.19 11.14 2.75
N ASP A 107 -25.93 11.67 3.95
CA ASP A 107 -26.79 11.53 5.09
C ASP A 107 -28.08 12.12 4.55
N GLY A 108 -29.01 11.21 4.29
CA GLY A 108 -30.27 11.51 3.67
C GLY A 108 -31.09 12.35 4.64
N ALA A 109 -30.75 13.63 4.76
CA ALA A 109 -31.70 14.69 5.02
C ALA A 109 -32.66 14.74 3.83
N ARG A 110 -33.51 13.73 3.83
CA ARG A 110 -34.66 13.52 2.99
C ARG A 110 -35.72 14.47 3.55
N LEU A 111 -36.03 15.49 2.74
CA LEU A 111 -37.15 16.45 2.82
C LEU A 111 -36.98 17.60 3.81
#